data_AF-A0A349J342-F1
#
_entry.id   AF-A0A349J342-F1
#
_cell.length_a   1.000
_cell.length_b   1.000
_cell.length_c   1.000
_cell.angle_alpha   90.00
_cell.angle_beta   90.00
_cell.angle_gamma   90.00
#
_symmetry.space_group_name_H-M   'P 1'
#
loop_
_entity.id
_entity.type
_entity.pdbx_description
1 polymer ?
#
loop_
_entity_poly.entity_id
_entity_poly.type
_entity_poly.pdbx_seq_one_letter_code
_entity_poly.pdbx_strand_id
1 'polypeptide(L)'
;MSKYGKTPAGPGEYREENAKAVRPREAATLVVVREAKHPKILMGKRAATHKFMPNKFVFPGGRLDLVDQRLQVPKGLSAPVMKRLRKETRKTVSDNKLRGLALAAIRETYEETGLIIGRPTEKCLSTGNKVWQSYFNHGVEP
;
A
#
# COMPACT_ATOMS: atom_id res chain seq x y z
N MET A 1 -15.40 -22.63 -12.18
CA MET A 1 -16.35 -21.82 -11.36
C MET A 1 -15.56 -20.89 -10.45
N SER A 2 -15.82 -19.57 -10.49
CA SER A 2 -15.02 -18.60 -9.74
C SER A 2 -15.34 -18.66 -8.25
N LYS A 3 -14.33 -18.96 -7.41
CA LYS A 3 -14.44 -19.09 -5.94
C LYS A 3 -14.77 -17.78 -5.20
N TYR A 4 -15.07 -16.69 -5.90
CA TYR A 4 -15.31 -15.38 -5.32
C TYR A 4 -16.56 -14.77 -5.98
N GLY A 5 -17.54 -14.42 -5.15
CA GLY A 5 -18.79 -13.78 -5.59
C GLY A 5 -18.53 -12.51 -6.41
N LYS A 6 -19.41 -12.22 -7.36
CA LYS A 6 -19.34 -11.00 -8.17
C LYS A 6 -19.55 -9.80 -7.24
N THR A 7 -18.65 -8.82 -7.27
CA THR A 7 -18.85 -7.56 -6.53
C THR A 7 -20.04 -6.80 -7.15
N PRO A 8 -21.11 -6.51 -6.39
CA PRO A 8 -22.26 -5.77 -6.91
C PRO A 8 -21.86 -4.34 -7.28
N ALA A 9 -22.46 -3.80 -8.35
CA ALA A 9 -22.20 -2.45 -8.84
C ALA A 9 -23.10 -1.36 -8.23
N GLY A 10 -24.03 -1.72 -7.33
CA GLY A 10 -24.99 -0.80 -6.70
C GLY A 10 -24.57 -0.31 -5.30
N PRO A 11 -25.25 0.71 -4.73
CA PRO A 11 -24.90 1.33 -3.43
C PRO A 11 -25.13 0.45 -2.19
N GLY A 12 -25.46 -0.84 -2.36
CA GLY A 12 -25.80 -1.75 -1.27
C GLY A 12 -24.71 -2.78 -1.05
N GLU A 13 -23.82 -2.54 -0.08
CA GLU A 13 -23.00 -3.59 0.51
C GLU A 13 -23.89 -4.48 1.38
N TYR A 14 -24.65 -5.39 0.77
CA TYR A 14 -25.42 -6.38 1.52
C TYR A 14 -24.59 -7.63 1.75
N ARG A 15 -24.28 -7.90 3.02
CA ARG A 15 -23.82 -9.20 3.49
C ARG A 15 -24.94 -10.20 3.23
N GLU A 16 -24.68 -11.28 2.49
CA GLU A 16 -25.63 -12.39 2.40
C GLU A 16 -25.93 -12.90 3.83
N GLU A 17 -27.19 -13.16 4.17
CA GLU A 17 -27.67 -13.42 5.54
C GLU A 17 -26.93 -14.57 6.28
N ASN A 18 -26.18 -15.40 5.56
CA ASN A 18 -25.38 -16.49 6.13
C ASN A 18 -23.90 -16.47 5.73
N ALA A 19 -23.40 -15.37 5.15
CA ALA A 19 -21.99 -15.25 4.81
C ALA A 19 -21.12 -15.19 6.09
N LYS A 20 -20.16 -16.13 6.17
CA LYS A 20 -19.10 -16.08 7.19
C LYS A 20 -18.31 -14.78 7.03
N ALA A 21 -18.03 -14.12 8.15
CA ALA A 21 -17.20 -12.91 8.13
C ALA A 21 -15.82 -13.23 7.54
N VAL A 22 -15.44 -12.49 6.49
CA VAL A 22 -14.10 -12.60 5.91
C VAL A 22 -13.09 -11.93 6.85
N ARG A 23 -11.89 -12.51 6.94
CA ARG A 23 -10.79 -11.88 7.68
C ARG A 23 -10.22 -10.73 6.85
N PRO A 24 -10.22 -9.49 7.37
CA PRO A 24 -9.59 -8.37 6.67
C PRO A 24 -8.12 -8.66 6.39
N ARG A 25 -7.65 -8.21 5.23
CA ARG A 25 -6.23 -8.23 4.88
C ARG A 25 -5.66 -6.85 5.13
N GLU A 26 -4.47 -6.82 5.74
CA GLU A 26 -3.72 -5.59 5.94
C GLU A 26 -3.35 -4.99 4.57
N ALA A 27 -3.57 -3.69 4.43
CA ALA A 27 -3.33 -2.95 3.21
C ALA A 27 -2.93 -1.52 3.55
N ALA A 28 -2.20 -0.87 2.65
CA ALA A 28 -1.76 0.50 2.81
C ALA A 28 -1.89 1.25 1.49
N THR A 29 -2.02 2.57 1.61
CA THR A 29 -2.30 3.48 0.50
C THR A 29 -1.48 4.74 0.69
N LEU A 30 -0.98 5.30 -0.41
CA LEU A 30 -0.25 6.57 -0.41
C LEU A 30 -1.12 7.67 -1.06
N VAL A 31 -1.37 8.73 -0.31
CA VAL A 31 -2.01 9.94 -0.85
C VAL A 31 -0.92 10.91 -1.27
N VAL A 32 -0.60 10.93 -2.57
CA VAL A 32 0.42 11.83 -3.12
C VAL A 32 -0.23 13.15 -3.51
N VAL A 33 0.23 14.23 -2.90
CA VAL A 33 -0.24 15.60 -3.13
C VAL A 33 0.86 16.38 -3.85
N ARG A 34 0.51 16.99 -4.98
CA ARG A 34 1.36 17.99 -5.63
C ARG A 34 0.98 19.37 -5.11
N GLU A 35 1.96 20.06 -4.53
CA GLU A 35 1.82 21.45 -4.10
C GLU A 35 1.66 22.38 -5.30
N ALA A 36 0.62 23.21 -5.26
CA ALA A 36 0.28 24.23 -6.25
C ALA A 36 -0.78 25.16 -5.66
N LYS A 37 -1.10 26.28 -6.35
CA LYS A 37 -2.22 27.18 -5.95
C LYS A 37 -3.53 26.42 -5.70
N HIS A 38 -3.78 25.39 -6.50
CA HIS A 38 -4.82 24.40 -6.27
C HIS A 38 -4.14 23.02 -6.15
N PRO A 39 -4.07 22.43 -4.94
CA PRO A 39 -3.43 21.13 -4.74
C PRO A 39 -4.03 20.06 -5.65
N LYS A 40 -3.17 19.20 -6.21
CA LYS A 40 -3.59 18.07 -7.04
C LYS A 40 -3.24 16.77 -6.34
N ILE A 41 -4.17 15.81 -6.38
CA ILE A 41 -3.97 14.48 -5.78
C ILE A 41 -3.83 13.45 -6.89
N LEU A 42 -2.86 12.55 -6.76
CA LEU A 42 -2.69 11.41 -7.65
C LEU A 42 -3.76 10.36 -7.36
N MET A 43 -4.52 9.98 -8.39
CA MET A 43 -5.49 8.88 -8.33
C MET A 43 -5.38 8.03 -9.60
N GLY A 44 -5.52 6.71 -9.43
CA GLY A 44 -5.71 5.77 -10.52
C GLY A 44 -7.18 5.47 -10.74
N LYS A 45 -7.57 5.13 -11.97
CA LYS A 45 -8.91 4.57 -12.26
C LYS A 45 -8.78 3.06 -12.43
N ARG A 46 -9.52 2.30 -11.62
CA ARG A 46 -9.54 0.84 -11.76
C ARG A 46 -10.11 0.43 -13.11
N ALA A 47 -9.45 -0.53 -13.76
CA ALA A 47 -9.92 -1.13 -15.00
C ALA A 47 -11.33 -1.73 -14.82
N ALA A 48 -12.14 -1.68 -15.87
CA ALA A 48 -13.50 -2.22 -15.87
C ALA A 48 -13.54 -3.74 -15.61
N THR A 49 -12.45 -4.44 -15.91
CA THR A 49 -12.28 -5.89 -15.71
C THR A 49 -11.88 -6.27 -14.28
N HIS A 50 -11.62 -5.28 -13.41
CA HIS A 50 -11.19 -5.55 -12.04
C HIS A 50 -12.34 -6.16 -11.23
N LYS A 51 -12.10 -7.31 -10.58
CA LYS A 51 -13.14 -8.06 -9.87
C LYS A 51 -13.74 -7.30 -8.68
N PHE A 52 -12.99 -6.38 -8.10
CA PHE A 52 -13.37 -5.62 -6.91
C PHE A 52 -13.34 -4.12 -7.22
N MET A 53 -14.49 -3.44 -7.11
CA MET A 53 -14.68 -2.01 -7.38
C MET A 53 -14.16 -1.53 -8.77
N PRO A 54 -14.65 -2.10 -9.89
CA PRO A 54 -14.29 -1.63 -11.23
C PRO A 54 -14.71 -0.17 -11.45
N ASN A 55 -13.97 0.56 -12.30
CA ASN A 55 -14.25 1.95 -12.70
C ASN A 55 -14.19 3.02 -11.60
N LYS A 56 -13.78 2.68 -10.37
CA LYS A 56 -13.62 3.65 -9.28
C LYS A 56 -12.26 4.34 -9.35
N PHE A 57 -12.24 5.62 -8.96
CA PHE A 57 -10.99 6.33 -8.66
C PHE A 57 -10.50 5.91 -7.28
N VAL A 58 -9.23 5.55 -7.22
CA VAL A 58 -8.56 5.07 -6.00
C VAL A 58 -7.19 5.73 -5.89
N PHE A 59 -6.72 5.89 -4.66
CA PHE A 59 -5.31 6.22 -4.44
C PHE A 59 -4.44 4.99 -4.67
N PRO A 60 -3.18 5.15 -5.09
CA PRO A 60 -2.26 4.03 -5.24
C PRO A 60 -2.06 3.29 -3.92
N GLY A 61 -2.10 1.97 -3.97
CA GLY A 61 -2.00 1.17 -2.76
C GLY A 61 -2.54 -0.24 -2.90
N GLY A 62 -2.18 -1.07 -1.94
CA GLY A 62 -2.48 -2.49 -2.01
C GLY A 62 -2.11 -3.22 -0.74
N ARG A 63 -1.93 -4.53 -0.88
CA ARG A 63 -1.81 -5.43 0.26
C ARG A 63 -0.42 -5.31 0.87
N LEU A 64 -0.36 -5.44 2.19
CA LEU A 64 0.91 -5.69 2.86
C LEU A 64 1.43 -7.09 2.51
N ASP A 65 2.64 -7.15 1.94
CA ASP A 65 3.32 -8.41 1.69
C ASP A 65 4.36 -8.72 2.77
N LEU A 66 4.77 -9.99 2.88
CA LEU A 66 5.77 -10.41 3.86
C LEU A 66 7.14 -9.77 3.61
N VAL A 67 7.46 -9.49 2.35
CA VAL A 67 8.71 -8.82 1.99
C VAL A 67 8.80 -7.43 2.60
N ASP A 68 7.70 -6.67 2.60
CA ASP A 68 7.69 -5.30 3.12
C ASP A 68 7.99 -5.26 4.63
N GLN A 69 7.59 -6.30 5.36
CA GLN A 69 7.86 -6.41 6.80
C GLN A 69 9.29 -6.83 7.12
N ARG A 70 9.98 -7.47 6.18
CA ARG A 70 11.34 -8.01 6.35
C ARG A 70 12.41 -7.13 5.73
N LEU A 71 12.02 -6.23 4.83
CA LEU A 71 12.91 -5.32 4.14
C LEU A 71 13.66 -4.45 5.15
N GLN A 72 14.98 -4.48 5.08
CA GLN A 72 15.84 -3.63 5.89
C GLN A 72 16.13 -2.35 5.10
N VAL A 73 15.71 -1.22 5.63
CA VAL A 73 15.90 0.10 5.02
C VAL A 73 16.70 1.00 5.98
N PRO A 74 17.58 1.88 5.49
CA PRO A 74 18.48 2.65 6.36
C PRO A 74 17.74 3.59 7.33
N LYS A 75 16.57 4.09 6.94
CA LYS A 75 15.73 4.97 7.77
C LYS A 75 14.33 4.39 7.89
N GLY A 76 13.79 4.47 9.11
CA GLY A 76 12.41 4.08 9.39
C GLY A 76 11.49 5.27 9.61
N LEU A 77 10.24 4.97 9.92
CA LEU A 77 9.27 5.95 10.40
C LEU A 77 9.80 6.67 11.64
N SER A 78 9.56 7.98 11.72
CA SER A 78 9.99 8.79 12.86
C SER A 78 9.34 8.33 14.17
N ALA A 79 10.02 8.57 15.30
CA ALA A 79 9.52 8.14 16.61
C ALA A 79 8.11 8.71 16.95
N PRO A 80 7.77 9.98 16.64
CA PRO A 80 6.42 10.48 16.84
C PRO A 80 5.36 9.75 16.01
N VAL A 81 5.68 9.39 14.75
CA VAL A 81 4.77 8.61 13.88
C VAL A 81 4.57 7.21 14.45
N MET A 82 5.66 6.51 14.81
CA MET A 82 5.57 5.19 15.43
C MET A 82 4.77 5.20 16.72
N LYS A 83 4.93 6.22 17.57
CA LYS A 83 4.15 6.38 18.81
C LYS A 83 2.65 6.49 18.53
N ARG A 84 2.26 7.28 17.52
CA ARG A 84 0.85 7.41 17.11
C ARG A 84 0.31 6.10 16.53
N LEU A 85 1.05 5.46 15.62
CA LEU A 85 0.62 4.19 15.02
C LEU A 85 0.42 3.08 16.06
N ARG A 86 1.32 2.96 17.05
CA ARG A 86 1.16 1.98 18.14
C ARG A 86 -0.05 2.26 19.02
N LYS A 87 -0.40 3.54 19.22
CA LYS A 87 -1.57 3.95 20.00
C LYS A 87 -2.88 3.62 19.28
N GLU A 88 -2.93 3.85 17.97
CA GLU A 88 -4.14 3.69 17.15
C GLU A 88 -4.32 2.28 16.57
N THR A 89 -3.48 1.32 16.96
CA THR A 89 -3.56 -0.08 16.50
C THR A 89 -3.66 -1.06 17.65
N ARG A 90 -4.08 -2.29 17.34
CA ARG A 90 -4.14 -3.36 18.35
C ARG A 90 -2.75 -3.67 18.85
N LYS A 91 -2.61 -3.99 20.15
CA LYS A 91 -1.33 -4.38 20.78
C LYS A 91 -0.62 -5.55 20.08
N THR A 92 -1.35 -6.38 19.34
CA THR A 92 -0.82 -7.51 18.57
C THR A 92 -0.14 -7.11 17.25
N VAL A 93 -0.24 -5.83 16.84
CA VAL A 93 0.40 -5.32 15.63
C VAL A 93 1.86 -5.00 15.97
N SER A 94 2.80 -5.70 15.34
CA SER A 94 4.23 -5.49 15.55
C SER A 94 4.73 -4.24 14.84
N ASP A 95 5.84 -3.67 15.33
CA ASP A 95 6.48 -2.54 14.65
C ASP A 95 6.91 -2.87 13.21
N ASN A 96 7.33 -4.11 12.95
CA ASN A 96 7.69 -4.55 11.59
C ASN A 96 6.47 -4.52 10.66
N LYS A 97 5.28 -4.83 11.17
CA LYS A 97 4.03 -4.68 10.42
C LYS A 97 3.71 -3.21 10.14
N LEU A 98 3.89 -2.32 11.14
CA LEU A 98 3.66 -0.88 10.95
C LEU A 98 4.61 -0.27 9.92
N ARG A 99 5.90 -0.61 9.99
CA ARG A 99 6.90 -0.19 8.99
C ARG A 99 6.59 -0.82 7.63
N GLY A 100 6.24 -2.10 7.61
CA GLY A 100 5.86 -2.82 6.41
C GLY A 100 4.65 -2.19 5.72
N LEU A 101 3.66 -1.68 6.45
CA LEU A 101 2.53 -0.96 5.84
C LEU A 101 2.98 0.31 5.11
N ALA A 102 3.88 1.10 5.70
CA ALA A 102 4.44 2.27 5.01
C ALA A 102 5.21 1.86 3.74
N LEU A 103 6.02 0.79 3.83
CA LEU A 103 6.75 0.27 2.69
C LEU A 103 5.83 -0.32 1.61
N ALA A 104 4.74 -1.01 1.99
CA ALA A 104 3.74 -1.51 1.06
C ALA A 104 3.08 -0.37 0.27
N ALA A 105 2.77 0.76 0.92
CA ALA A 105 2.23 1.92 0.21
C ALA A 105 3.21 2.48 -0.84
N ILE A 106 4.52 2.51 -0.53
CA ILE A 106 5.55 2.93 -1.49
C ILE A 106 5.69 1.92 -2.64
N ARG A 107 5.80 0.63 -2.31
CA ARG A 107 5.91 -0.45 -3.31
C ARG A 107 4.73 -0.43 -4.28
N GLU A 108 3.50 -0.41 -3.77
CA GLU A 108 2.29 -0.42 -4.60
C GLU A 108 2.18 0.85 -5.45
N THR A 109 2.58 2.01 -4.91
CA THR A 109 2.66 3.26 -5.70
C THR A 109 3.62 3.10 -6.88
N TYR A 110 4.79 2.52 -6.65
CA TYR A 110 5.75 2.24 -7.70
C TYR A 110 5.22 1.25 -8.74
N GLU A 111 4.66 0.12 -8.31
CA GLU A 111 4.13 -0.92 -9.21
C GLU A 111 2.96 -0.39 -10.08
N GLU A 112 2.07 0.43 -9.52
CA GLU A 112 0.87 0.90 -10.22
C GLU A 112 1.13 2.14 -11.09
N THR A 113 2.10 2.99 -10.73
CA THR A 113 2.27 4.31 -11.37
C THR A 113 3.67 4.57 -11.93
N GLY A 114 4.66 3.75 -11.57
CA GLY A 114 6.07 3.98 -11.89
C GLY A 114 6.72 5.13 -11.10
N LEU A 115 5.99 5.81 -10.20
CA LEU A 115 6.55 6.89 -9.40
C LEU A 115 7.49 6.35 -8.31
N ILE A 116 8.66 6.96 -8.22
CA ILE A 116 9.67 6.69 -7.20
C ILE A 116 9.50 7.70 -6.07
N ILE A 117 9.07 7.24 -4.90
CA ILE A 117 8.86 8.07 -3.71
C ILE A 117 9.86 7.69 -2.63
N GLY A 118 10.89 8.52 -2.45
CA GLY A 118 11.90 8.31 -1.43
C GLY A 118 12.97 9.40 -1.47
N ARG A 119 14.12 9.11 -0.87
CA ARG A 119 15.29 9.99 -0.85
C ARG A 119 16.39 9.45 -1.76
N PRO A 120 17.04 10.28 -2.58
CA PRO A 120 18.25 9.88 -3.29
C PRO A 120 19.30 9.32 -2.33
N THR A 121 19.99 8.27 -2.74
CA THR A 121 21.04 7.64 -1.96
C THR A 121 22.15 7.12 -2.86
N GLU A 122 23.40 7.28 -2.42
CA GLU A 122 24.57 6.71 -3.08
C GLU A 122 24.85 5.27 -2.60
N LYS A 123 24.11 4.81 -1.57
CA LYS A 123 24.27 3.46 -1.05
C LYS A 123 23.63 2.45 -2.00
N CYS A 124 24.41 1.44 -2.38
CA CYS A 124 23.88 0.27 -3.08
C CYS A 124 23.00 -0.57 -2.13
N LEU A 125 21.69 -0.39 -2.21
CA LEU A 125 20.72 -1.23 -1.52
C LEU A 125 20.42 -2.48 -2.36
N SER A 126 20.39 -3.65 -1.71
CA SER A 126 20.11 -4.93 -2.38
C SER A 126 19.11 -5.78 -1.61
N THR A 127 18.33 -6.56 -2.36
CA THR A 127 17.34 -7.49 -1.80
C THR A 127 17.02 -8.60 -2.81
N GLY A 128 16.67 -9.79 -2.31
CA GLY A 128 16.24 -10.90 -3.16
C GLY A 128 14.87 -10.70 -3.83
N ASN A 129 14.11 -9.67 -3.43
CA ASN A 129 12.81 -9.38 -4.04
C ASN A 129 12.97 -8.51 -5.29
N LYS A 130 12.47 -8.99 -6.43
CA LYS A 130 12.62 -8.34 -7.74
C LYS A 130 12.02 -6.94 -7.80
N VAL A 131 10.86 -6.71 -7.17
CA VAL A 131 10.16 -5.42 -7.19
C VAL A 131 10.97 -4.39 -6.41
N TRP A 132 11.35 -4.70 -5.18
CA TRP A 132 12.18 -3.82 -4.37
C TRP A 132 13.58 -3.61 -4.96
N GLN A 133 14.18 -4.63 -5.58
CA GLN A 133 15.45 -4.46 -6.29
C GLN A 133 15.30 -3.51 -7.47
N SER A 134 14.23 -3.65 -8.26
CA SER A 134 13.93 -2.71 -9.35
C SER A 134 13.71 -1.29 -8.84
N TYR A 135 13.03 -1.11 -7.70
CA TYR A 135 12.91 0.19 -7.05
C TYR A 135 14.29 0.76 -6.64
N PHE A 136 15.13 -0.02 -5.95
CA PHE A 136 16.46 0.41 -5.51
C PHE A 136 17.42 0.74 -6.67
N ASN A 137 17.25 0.12 -7.83
CA ASN A 137 18.05 0.43 -9.04
C ASN A 137 17.87 1.88 -9.53
N HIS A 138 16.86 2.61 -9.03
CA HIS A 138 16.69 4.05 -9.30
C HIS A 138 17.56 4.94 -8.39
N GLY A 139 18.39 4.38 -7.51
CA GLY A 139 19.27 5.14 -6.62
C GLY A 139 18.51 5.85 -5.49
N VAL A 140 17.40 5.26 -5.03
CA VAL A 140 16.51 5.86 -4.02
C VAL A 140 16.29 4.90 -2.85
N GLU A 141 16.38 5.42 -1.62
CA GLU A 141 15.91 4.76 -0.40
C GLU A 141 14.47 5.22 -0.07
N PRO A 142 13.56 4.30 0.33
CA PRO A 142 12.19 4.67 0.71
C PRO A 142 12.13 5.43 2.04
#